data_AF-A0A6J6TBT0-F1
#
_entry.id   AF-A0A6J6TBT0-F1
#
_cell.length_a   1.000
_cell.length_b   1.000
_cell.length_c   1.000
_cell.angle_alpha   90.00
_cell.angle_beta   90.00
_cell.angle_gamma   90.00
#
_symmetry.space_group_name_H-M   'P 1'
#
loop_
_entity.id
_entity.type
_entity.pdbx_description
1 polymer ?
#
loop_
_entity_poly.entity_id
_entity_poly.type
_entity_poly.pdbx_seq_one_letter_code
_entity_poly.pdbx_strand_id
1 'polypeptide(L)'
;MREAIDLSNASRYGLGANVWSKRKGKKIASQLQCGMVAINSTFAFAAIASVPFGGVKDSGSGRVHGPEGLLEYTFARTVVRTRFYLPLKFLSFKRRPQDDALVIRLTKMLKGRLG
;
A
#
# COMPACT_ATOMS: atom_id res chain seq x y z
N MET A 1 6.68 18.39 26.24
CA MET A 1 6.20 18.20 24.84
C MET A 1 6.63 16.86 24.29
N ARG A 2 7.94 16.54 24.30
CA ARG A 2 8.45 15.24 23.87
C ARG A 2 7.90 14.09 24.71
N GLU A 3 8.00 14.21 26.04
CA GLU A 3 7.42 13.25 26.99
C GLU A 3 5.95 12.92 26.74
N ALA A 4 5.09 13.93 26.51
CA ALA A 4 3.68 13.69 26.21
C ALA A 4 3.45 12.92 24.91
N ILE A 5 4.28 13.14 23.90
CA ILE A 5 4.24 12.38 22.64
C ILE A 5 4.71 10.95 22.89
N ASP A 6 5.81 10.77 23.63
CA ASP A 6 6.38 9.47 23.95
C ASP A 6 5.37 8.62 24.74
N LEU A 7 4.73 9.19 25.76
CA LEU A 7 3.69 8.53 26.55
C LEU A 7 2.44 8.22 25.71
N SER A 8 2.01 9.13 24.83
CA SER A 8 0.87 8.87 23.94
C SER A 8 1.17 7.71 22.97
N ASN A 9 2.39 7.66 22.46
CA ASN A 9 2.85 6.62 21.54
C ASN A 9 3.16 5.28 22.23
N ALA A 10 3.41 5.28 23.54
CA ALA A 10 3.62 4.06 24.33
C ALA A 10 2.35 3.20 24.48
N SER A 11 1.17 3.73 24.13
CA SER A 11 -0.05 2.94 24.07
C SER A 11 0.06 1.80 23.03
N ARG A 12 -0.41 0.61 23.41
CA ARG A 12 -0.61 -0.53 22.49
C ARG A 12 -1.68 -0.25 21.44
N TYR A 13 -2.57 0.70 21.70
CA TYR A 13 -3.65 1.11 20.81
C TYR A 13 -3.27 2.38 20.04
N GLY A 14 -3.86 2.55 18.85
CA GLY A 14 -3.56 3.63 17.93
C GLY A 14 -4.73 3.99 17.01
N LEU A 15 -5.95 4.07 17.55
CA LEU A 15 -7.13 4.43 16.75
C LEU A 15 -7.08 5.90 16.33
N GLY A 16 -7.09 6.82 17.28
CA GLY A 16 -6.96 8.24 17.01
C GLY A 16 -6.61 9.04 18.25
N ALA A 17 -6.28 10.31 18.06
CA ALA A 17 -5.90 11.22 19.13
C ALA A 17 -6.52 12.61 18.94
N ASN A 18 -6.57 13.38 20.03
CA ASN A 18 -6.98 14.79 20.00
C ASN A 18 -5.84 15.65 20.55
N VAL A 19 -5.46 16.69 19.83
CA VAL A 19 -4.36 17.60 20.20
C VAL A 19 -4.94 18.98 20.47
N TRP A 20 -4.77 19.48 21.69
CA TRP A 20 -5.14 20.85 22.04
C TRP A 20 -3.90 21.73 22.04
N SER A 21 -3.84 22.70 21.12
CA SER A 21 -2.69 23.59 20.99
C SER A 21 -3.04 24.90 20.27
N LYS A 22 -2.53 26.01 20.79
CA LYS A 22 -2.64 27.33 20.16
C LYS A 22 -1.77 27.47 18.90
N ARG A 23 -0.57 26.84 18.85
CA ARG A 23 0.42 27.06 17.77
C ARG A 23 1.08 25.79 17.24
N LYS A 24 1.20 24.74 18.05
CA LYS A 24 2.01 23.55 17.72
C LYS A 24 1.18 22.33 17.34
N GLY A 25 -0.13 22.48 17.14
CA GLY A 25 -1.06 21.35 16.93
C GLY A 25 -0.65 20.43 15.78
N LYS A 26 -0.35 20.99 14.61
CA LYS A 26 0.09 20.23 13.43
C LYS A 26 1.40 19.48 13.67
N LYS A 27 2.38 20.12 14.31
CA LYS A 27 3.68 19.51 14.65
C LYS A 27 3.52 18.37 15.65
N ILE A 28 2.61 18.48 16.61
CA ILE A 28 2.32 17.40 17.57
C ILE A 28 1.62 16.25 16.84
N ALA A 29 0.57 16.55 16.06
CA ALA A 29 -0.23 15.57 15.35
C ALA A 29 0.62 14.68 14.42
N SER A 30 1.60 15.26 13.71
CA SER A 30 2.49 14.52 12.80
C SER A 30 3.45 13.55 13.51
N GLN A 31 3.56 13.61 14.84
CA GLN A 31 4.43 12.75 15.64
C GLN A 31 3.65 11.65 16.38
N LEU A 32 2.31 11.67 16.33
CA LEU A 32 1.47 10.67 16.99
C LEU A 32 1.31 9.42 16.12
N GLN A 33 1.48 8.25 16.74
CA GLN A 33 1.35 6.94 16.11
C GLN A 33 -0.08 6.42 16.25
N CYS A 34 -1.01 7.07 15.57
CA CYS A 34 -2.42 6.68 15.50
C CYS A 34 -2.99 6.94 14.11
N GLY A 35 -4.15 6.35 13.81
CA GLY A 35 -4.74 6.46 12.48
C GLY A 35 -5.31 7.84 12.15
N MET A 36 -5.87 8.55 13.14
CA MET A 36 -6.48 9.87 12.93
C MET A 36 -6.11 10.83 14.06
N VAL A 37 -6.01 12.12 13.76
CA VAL A 37 -5.79 13.16 14.78
C VAL A 37 -6.71 14.35 14.54
N ALA A 38 -7.47 14.75 15.56
CA ALA A 38 -8.18 16.03 15.57
C ALA A 38 -7.35 17.08 16.32
N ILE A 39 -7.28 18.31 15.81
CA ILE A 39 -6.61 19.43 16.48
C ILE A 39 -7.67 20.41 16.96
N ASN A 40 -7.64 20.77 18.25
CA ASN A 40 -8.60 21.66 18.91
C ASN A 40 -10.06 21.24 18.71
N SER A 41 -10.29 19.93 18.63
CA SER A 41 -11.59 19.31 18.51
C SER A 41 -11.52 17.88 19.03
N THR A 42 -12.68 17.31 19.34
CA THR A 42 -12.81 15.94 19.81
C THR A 42 -13.49 15.12 18.73
N PHE A 43 -12.80 14.11 18.21
CA PHE A 43 -13.41 13.08 17.35
C PHE A 43 -14.04 13.60 16.03
N ALA A 44 -13.74 14.83 15.61
CA ALA A 44 -14.34 15.45 14.42
C ALA A 44 -14.09 14.68 13.11
N PHE A 45 -13.01 13.91 13.03
CA PHE A 45 -12.72 13.04 11.87
C PHE A 45 -13.81 11.98 11.64
N ALA A 46 -14.54 11.56 12.67
CA ALA A 46 -15.61 10.58 12.54
C ALA A 46 -16.86 11.13 11.86
N ALA A 47 -17.09 12.45 11.94
CA ALA A 47 -18.24 13.10 11.32
C ALA A 47 -18.02 13.39 9.82
N ILE A 48 -16.78 13.25 9.32
CA ILE A 48 -16.42 13.60 7.96
C ILE A 48 -16.27 12.30 7.15
N ALA A 49 -17.32 11.93 6.41
CA ALA A 49 -17.34 10.68 5.64
C ALA A 49 -16.30 10.61 4.50
N SER A 50 -15.70 11.74 4.13
CA SER A 50 -14.67 11.81 3.07
C SER A 50 -13.25 11.57 3.56
N VAL A 51 -12.98 11.58 4.87
CA VAL A 51 -11.64 11.28 5.41
C VAL A 51 -11.56 9.83 5.88
N PRO A 52 -10.44 9.14 5.65
CA PRO A 52 -10.30 7.75 6.06
C PRO A 52 -10.37 7.61 7.58
N PHE A 53 -11.18 6.66 8.03
CA PHE A 53 -11.35 6.30 9.43
C PHE A 53 -10.81 4.90 9.68
N GLY A 54 -9.79 4.76 10.51
CA GLY A 54 -9.21 3.46 10.82
C GLY A 54 -8.00 3.59 11.73
N GLY A 55 -7.70 2.54 12.49
CA GLY A 55 -6.60 2.54 13.45
C GLY A 55 -5.30 1.97 12.91
N VAL A 56 -4.32 1.93 13.80
CA VAL A 56 -3.07 1.16 13.68
C VAL A 56 -2.79 0.43 15.00
N LYS A 57 -1.75 -0.42 15.04
CA LYS A 57 -1.40 -1.27 16.19
C LYS A 57 -2.57 -2.21 16.54
N ASP A 58 -2.83 -2.42 17.83
CA ASP A 58 -3.92 -3.27 18.30
C ASP A 58 -5.30 -2.66 18.08
N SER A 59 -5.39 -1.42 17.56
CA SER A 59 -6.67 -0.82 17.15
C SER A 59 -7.14 -1.30 15.77
N GLY A 60 -6.37 -2.18 15.13
CA GLY A 60 -6.73 -2.83 13.88
C GLY A 60 -6.00 -2.29 12.66
N SER A 61 -6.30 -2.93 11.54
CA SER A 61 -5.82 -2.60 10.20
C SER A 61 -7.02 -2.41 9.27
N GLY A 62 -6.84 -1.60 8.22
CA GLY A 62 -7.90 -1.28 7.27
C GLY A 62 -8.65 0.01 7.63
N ARG A 63 -9.36 0.57 6.64
CA ARG A 63 -9.98 1.90 6.67
C ARG A 63 -11.48 1.77 6.34
N VAL A 64 -12.31 2.58 6.96
CA VAL A 64 -13.66 2.90 6.49
C VAL A 64 -13.68 4.37 6.11
N HIS A 65 -14.77 4.86 5.51
CA HIS A 65 -14.86 6.21 4.94
C HIS A 65 -13.87 6.48 3.80
N GLY A 66 -14.09 7.58 3.08
CA GLY A 66 -13.24 8.00 1.97
C GLY A 66 -13.16 6.96 0.84
N PRO A 67 -12.32 7.23 -0.18
CA PRO A 67 -12.02 6.24 -1.21
C PRO A 67 -11.31 5.00 -0.64
N GLU A 68 -10.51 5.15 0.40
CA GLU A 68 -9.79 4.05 1.04
C GLU A 68 -10.74 3.01 1.63
N GLY A 69 -11.82 3.45 2.27
CA GLY A 69 -12.83 2.56 2.82
C GLY A 69 -13.65 1.84 1.76
N LEU A 70 -13.90 2.46 0.60
CA LEU A 70 -14.53 1.76 -0.53
C LEU A 70 -13.61 0.65 -1.07
N LEU A 71 -12.30 0.90 -1.13
CA LEU A 71 -11.33 -0.08 -1.64
C LEU A 71 -11.26 -1.34 -0.77
N GLU A 72 -11.52 -1.26 0.54
CA GLU A 72 -11.61 -2.45 1.42
C GLU A 72 -12.73 -3.41 1.03
N TYR A 73 -13.77 -2.92 0.33
CA TYR A 73 -14.85 -3.77 -0.20
C TYR A 73 -14.62 -4.19 -1.66
N THR A 74 -13.44 -3.92 -2.21
CA THR A 74 -13.06 -4.33 -3.57
C THR A 74 -11.97 -5.39 -3.53
N PHE A 75 -11.76 -6.08 -4.65
CA PHE A 75 -10.62 -6.97 -4.83
C PHE A 75 -9.83 -6.57 -6.06
N ALA A 76 -8.50 -6.53 -5.93
CA ALA A 76 -7.63 -6.25 -7.06
C ALA A 76 -7.71 -7.41 -8.08
N ARG A 77 -8.14 -7.09 -9.31
CA ARG A 77 -8.23 -8.07 -10.41
C ARG A 77 -7.38 -7.61 -11.58
N THR A 78 -6.44 -8.45 -11.98
CA THR A 78 -5.62 -8.23 -13.17
C THR A 78 -6.20 -9.00 -14.36
N VAL A 79 -6.36 -8.32 -15.50
CA VAL A 79 -6.70 -8.93 -16.78
C VAL A 79 -5.64 -8.52 -17.80
N VAL A 80 -4.96 -9.49 -18.39
CA VAL A 80 -3.95 -9.27 -19.42
C VAL A 80 -4.42 -9.88 -20.74
N ARG A 81 -4.17 -9.15 -21.84
CA ARG A 81 -4.43 -9.63 -23.20
C ARG A 81 -3.18 -9.50 -24.02
N THR A 82 -2.77 -10.60 -24.65
CA THR A 82 -1.67 -10.61 -25.60
C THR A 82 -2.03 -9.73 -26.80
N ARG A 83 -1.25 -8.66 -27.04
CA ARG A 83 -1.45 -7.75 -28.19
C ARG A 83 -0.83 -8.29 -29.48
N PHE A 84 0.28 -9.02 -29.39
CA PHE A 84 0.97 -9.61 -30.53
C PHE A 84 1.37 -11.06 -30.24
N TYR A 85 1.07 -11.95 -31.18
CA TYR A 85 1.56 -13.33 -31.13
C TYR A 85 2.97 -13.37 -31.71
N LEU A 86 3.96 -13.53 -30.85
CA LEU A 86 5.27 -13.98 -31.32
C LEU A 86 5.09 -15.38 -31.90
N PRO A 87 5.59 -15.67 -33.11
CA PRO A 87 5.53 -17.03 -33.70
C PRO A 87 6.36 -18.06 -32.91
N LEU A 88 7.03 -17.62 -31.83
CA LEU A 88 7.88 -18.40 -30.97
C LEU A 88 7.18 -18.62 -29.61
N LYS A 89 6.86 -19.88 -29.31
CA LYS A 89 6.15 -20.29 -28.10
C LYS A 89 7.08 -20.38 -26.87
N PHE A 90 7.90 -19.34 -26.62
CA PHE A 90 8.91 -19.33 -25.54
C PHE A 90 8.34 -19.70 -24.16
N LEU A 91 7.14 -19.22 -23.85
CA LEU A 91 6.48 -19.39 -22.54
C LEU A 91 5.43 -20.53 -22.54
N SER A 92 5.34 -21.33 -23.60
CA SER A 92 4.41 -22.46 -23.65
C SER A 92 5.08 -23.75 -23.20
N PHE A 93 4.34 -24.60 -22.50
CA PHE A 93 4.76 -25.98 -22.21
C PHE A 93 4.62 -26.93 -23.41
N LYS A 94 3.88 -26.53 -24.46
CA LYS A 94 3.71 -27.31 -25.70
C LYS A 94 4.72 -26.90 -26.78
N ARG A 95 6.00 -26.81 -26.44
CA ARG A 95 7.09 -26.49 -27.39
C ARG A 95 7.43 -27.72 -28.21
N ARG A 96 7.66 -27.52 -29.52
CA ARG A 96 8.18 -28.58 -30.39
C ARG A 96 9.71 -28.62 -30.26
N PRO A 97 10.36 -29.77 -30.53
CA PRO A 97 11.83 -29.89 -30.45
C PRO A 97 12.59 -28.84 -31.28
N GLN A 98 12.00 -28.42 -32.42
CA GLN A 98 12.54 -27.37 -33.29
C GLN A 98 12.49 -25.97 -32.65
N ASP A 99 11.42 -25.69 -31.88
CA ASP A 99 11.27 -24.43 -31.17
C ASP A 99 12.34 -24.33 -30.07
N ASP A 100 12.59 -25.42 -29.33
CA ASP A 100 13.64 -25.48 -28.30
C ASP A 100 15.05 -25.36 -28.90
N ALA A 101 15.31 -25.99 -30.05
CA ALA A 101 16.60 -25.84 -30.74
C ALA A 101 16.86 -24.38 -31.14
N LEU A 102 15.82 -23.66 -31.60
CA LEU A 102 15.92 -22.24 -31.94
C LEU A 102 16.19 -21.38 -30.70
N VAL A 103 15.49 -21.65 -29.59
CA VAL A 103 15.71 -20.97 -28.29
C VAL A 103 17.15 -21.16 -27.82
N ILE A 104 17.65 -22.41 -27.81
CA ILE A 104 19.02 -22.72 -27.38
C ILE A 104 20.04 -22.01 -28.27
N ARG A 105 19.81 -21.97 -29.59
CA ARG A 105 20.70 -21.29 -30.55
C ARG A 105 20.72 -19.78 -30.32
N LEU A 106 19.55 -19.17 -30.09
CA LEU A 106 19.42 -17.75 -29.74
C LEU A 106 20.12 -17.43 -28.40
N THR A 107 19.94 -18.27 -27.37
CA THR A 107 20.58 -18.08 -26.06
C THR A 107 22.11 -18.21 -26.15
N LYS A 108 22.63 -19.16 -26.94
CA LYS A 108 24.07 -19.31 -27.19
C LYS A 108 24.63 -18.11 -27.96
N MET A 109 23.90 -17.61 -28.95
CA MET A 109 24.32 -16.46 -29.76
C MET A 109 24.31 -15.15 -28.96
N LEU A 110 23.35 -14.98 -28.04
CA LEU A 110 23.28 -13.85 -27.12
C LEU A 110 24.38 -13.90 -26.04
N LYS A 111 24.63 -15.06 -25.43
CA LYS A 111 25.74 -15.23 -24.47
C LYS A 111 27.12 -15.12 -25.11
N GLY A 112 27.28 -15.51 -26.38
CA GLY A 112 28.54 -15.39 -27.11
C GLY A 112 28.88 -13.98 -27.61
N ARG A 113 27.95 -13.02 -27.54
CA ARG A 113 28.18 -11.59 -27.89
C ARG A 113 28.34 -10.67 -26.67
N LEU A 114 28.14 -11.18 -25.46
CA LEU A 114 28.18 -10.43 -24.19
C LEU A 114 29.30 -10.91 -23.26
N GLY A 115 30.24 -11.72 -23.76
CA GLY A 115 31.47 -12.12 -23.10
C GLY A 115 32.68 -11.61 -23.88
#